data_AF-G0N5P2-F1
#
_entry.id   AF-G0N5P2-F1
#
_cell.length_a   1.000
_cell.length_b   1.000
_cell.length_c   1.000
_cell.angle_alpha   90.00
_cell.angle_beta   90.00
_cell.angle_gamma   90.00
#
_symmetry.space_group_name_H-M   'P 1'
#
loop_
_entity.id
_entity.type
_entity.pdbx_description
1 polymer ?
#
loop_
_entity_poly.entity_id
_entity_poly.type
_entity_poly.pdbx_seq_one_letter_code
_entity_poly.pdbx_strand_id
1 'polypeptide(L)'
;RNATVAKVCQVCGSVNGTVNVVQRSYGVSEPLSLSKPTKFHFQNKKVPLKKCRECRYMKCLFAIPDERNRFLTDQFTFLLKELEAKNGMRSHLFLNKASAGGIIAMEERTAHDWANHQMLTTMEYMKTFPLVHQLSEEDAITFIRKKYFDCGIFFMAMYSFINGNDIMLFPGGKDVFPEESVEVQKNNPALFNKIRSRLISSFIELKITEHELLILSVLICSDPYGKTADGKEISLDGRAHVESYRELHRQALYASCMLSHQKKEGRKRYLQLLGIINIVTYTMGDLAKTFTLFDMEKVRMEKLVKDFF
;
A
#
# COMPACT_ATOMS: atom_id res chain seq x y z
N ARG A 1 4.73 -33.33 50.11
CA ARG A 1 5.80 -32.60 49.39
C ARG A 1 5.15 -31.89 48.21
N ASN A 2 4.79 -30.61 48.37
CA ASN A 2 4.26 -29.80 47.28
C ASN A 2 5.45 -29.19 46.53
N ALA A 3 5.72 -29.67 45.32
CA ALA A 3 6.73 -29.08 44.46
C ALA A 3 6.16 -27.79 43.84
N THR A 4 6.62 -26.64 44.33
CA THR A 4 6.39 -25.35 43.71
C THR A 4 7.09 -25.34 42.36
N VAL A 5 6.35 -25.50 41.26
CA VAL A 5 6.89 -25.37 39.91
C VAL A 5 7.35 -23.93 39.72
N ALA A 6 8.66 -23.71 39.69
CA ALA A 6 9.22 -22.38 39.49
C ALA A 6 8.83 -21.88 38.09
N LYS A 7 8.15 -20.73 38.02
CA LYS A 7 7.77 -20.12 36.73
C LYS A 7 9.02 -19.58 36.05
N VAL A 8 9.44 -20.26 34.99
CA VAL A 8 10.56 -19.85 34.14
C VAL A 8 10.11 -18.73 33.21
N CYS A 9 10.87 -17.64 33.15
CA CYS A 9 10.62 -16.55 32.21
C CYS A 9 10.75 -17.05 30.76
N GLN A 10 9.69 -16.93 29.97
CA GLN A 10 9.64 -17.40 28.57
C GLN A 10 10.60 -16.66 27.63
N VAL A 11 11.17 -15.52 28.06
CA VAL A 11 12.05 -14.69 27.23
C VAL A 11 13.53 -14.95 27.51
N CYS A 12 13.92 -15.10 28.77
CA CYS A 12 15.32 -15.21 29.19
C CYS A 12 15.64 -16.49 29.97
N GLY A 13 14.66 -17.36 30.23
CA GLY A 13 14.85 -18.61 30.95
C GLY A 13 15.18 -18.44 32.44
N SER A 14 15.08 -17.21 32.98
CA SER A 14 15.37 -16.98 34.40
C SER A 14 14.25 -17.50 35.29
N VAL A 15 14.65 -18.06 36.44
CA VAL A 15 13.78 -18.72 37.41
C VAL A 15 13.33 -17.75 38.51
N ASN A 16 14.03 -16.61 38.64
CA ASN A 16 13.78 -15.55 39.60
C ASN A 16 13.63 -14.21 38.88
N GLY A 17 12.41 -13.66 38.83
CA GLY A 17 12.20 -12.32 38.29
C GLY A 17 10.73 -11.95 38.17
N THR A 18 10.25 -11.20 39.15
CA THR A 18 9.06 -10.34 39.01
C THR A 18 9.19 -9.44 37.77
N VAL A 19 8.06 -9.16 37.14
CA VAL A 19 7.84 -8.37 35.91
C VAL A 19 8.46 -6.97 36.01
N ASN A 20 9.78 -6.83 35.88
CA ASN A 20 10.48 -5.55 36.11
C ASN A 20 11.24 -4.99 34.90
N VAL A 21 11.39 -5.76 33.82
CA VAL A 21 12.14 -5.29 32.63
C VAL A 21 11.32 -4.32 31.78
N VAL A 22 9.99 -4.48 31.74
CA VAL A 22 9.11 -3.63 30.92
C VAL A 22 8.92 -2.24 31.57
N GLN A 23 8.75 -2.16 32.89
CA GLN A 23 8.52 -0.89 33.60
C GLN A 23 9.71 0.09 33.55
N ARG A 24 10.96 -0.39 33.56
CA ARG A 24 12.13 0.51 33.51
C ARG A 24 12.34 1.20 32.15
N SER A 25 11.75 0.68 31.07
CA SER A 25 11.78 1.32 29.76
C SER A 25 10.70 2.40 29.59
N TYR A 26 9.63 2.35 30.37
CA TYR A 26 8.57 3.37 30.40
C TYR A 26 8.93 4.59 31.27
N GLY A 27 9.85 4.44 32.23
CA GLY A 27 10.23 5.50 33.19
C GLY A 27 11.37 6.42 32.73
N VAL A 28 11.94 6.23 31.54
CA VAL A 28 12.94 7.14 30.96
C VAL A 28 12.31 7.80 29.74
N SER A 29 11.93 9.05 29.90
CA SER A 29 11.41 9.95 28.87
C SER A 29 12.50 10.34 27.86
N GLU A 30 13.06 9.36 27.17
CA GLU A 30 13.78 9.60 25.92
C GLU A 30 13.02 8.86 24.81
N PRO A 31 12.39 9.56 23.87
CA PRO A 31 11.84 8.90 22.69
C PRO A 31 13.02 8.20 21.99
N LEU A 32 12.93 6.87 21.85
CA LEU A 32 13.82 6.13 20.96
C LEU A 32 13.68 6.77 19.57
N SER A 33 14.66 7.58 19.19
CA SER A 33 14.65 8.30 17.92
C SER A 33 14.61 7.28 16.79
N LEU A 34 13.45 7.10 16.17
CA LEU A 34 13.27 6.32 14.93
C LEU A 34 13.84 7.06 13.69
N SER A 35 14.76 8.00 13.88
CA SER A 35 15.43 8.76 12.81
C SER A 35 16.43 7.94 12.01
N LYS A 36 16.63 6.66 12.36
CA LYS A 36 17.41 5.71 11.56
C LYS A 36 16.54 4.49 11.29
N PRO A 37 16.40 4.05 10.02
CA PRO A 37 15.67 2.85 9.69
C PRO A 37 16.32 1.70 10.45
N THR A 38 15.65 1.19 11.47
CA THR A 38 16.08 0.00 12.17
C THR A 38 16.07 -1.09 11.12
N LYS A 39 17.24 -1.54 10.67
CA LYS A 39 17.37 -2.67 9.75
C LYS A 39 16.67 -3.85 10.42
N PHE A 40 15.46 -4.16 9.98
CA PHE A 40 14.77 -5.39 10.33
C PHE A 40 15.48 -6.55 9.63
N HIS A 41 16.65 -6.93 10.14
CA HIS A 41 17.27 -8.19 9.77
C HIS A 41 16.54 -9.33 10.50
N PHE A 42 15.49 -9.84 9.86
CA PHE A 42 15.02 -11.22 10.09
C PHE A 42 15.96 -12.26 9.43
N GLN A 43 17.21 -11.90 9.15
CA GLN A 43 18.22 -12.86 8.72
C GLN A 43 19.00 -13.37 9.92
N ASN A 44 18.68 -14.60 10.32
CA ASN A 44 19.54 -15.74 10.70
C ASN A 44 21.04 -15.54 11.04
N LYS A 45 21.47 -14.39 11.58
CA LYS A 45 22.79 -14.26 12.20
C LYS A 45 22.64 -14.52 13.69
N LYS A 46 23.29 -15.60 14.14
CA LYS A 46 23.41 -16.05 15.53
C LYS A 46 24.14 -15.00 16.38
N VAL A 47 23.50 -13.86 16.67
CA VAL A 47 23.95 -12.97 17.75
C VAL A 47 23.43 -13.58 19.06
N PRO A 48 24.30 -13.88 20.04
CA PRO A 48 23.84 -14.38 21.33
C PRO A 48 22.86 -13.39 21.96
N LEU A 49 21.63 -13.85 22.24
CA LEU A 49 20.49 -13.11 22.83
C LEU A 49 20.83 -12.29 24.10
N LYS A 50 21.97 -12.56 24.72
CA LYS A 50 22.44 -11.83 25.90
C LYS A 50 22.99 -10.43 25.58
N LYS A 51 23.34 -10.09 24.33
CA LYS A 51 24.08 -8.85 24.00
C LYS A 51 23.28 -7.73 23.33
N CYS A 52 22.11 -8.00 22.72
CA CYS A 52 21.31 -6.94 22.08
C CYS A 52 20.11 -6.55 22.95
N ARG A 53 20.09 -5.29 23.42
CA ARG A 53 19.02 -4.73 24.26
C ARG A 53 17.70 -4.62 23.49
N GLU A 54 17.74 -4.21 22.23
CA GLU A 54 16.56 -4.12 21.35
C GLU A 54 15.96 -5.49 21.04
N CYS A 55 16.76 -6.50 20.67
CA CYS A 55 16.25 -7.85 20.42
C CYS A 55 15.61 -8.48 21.67
N ARG A 56 16.15 -8.19 22.86
CA ARG A 56 15.56 -8.65 24.13
C ARG A 56 14.26 -7.91 24.43
N TYR A 57 14.22 -6.60 24.23
CA TYR A 57 13.01 -5.79 24.40
C TYR A 57 11.89 -6.27 23.48
N MET A 58 12.18 -6.47 22.18
CA MET A 58 11.21 -7.01 21.24
C MET A 58 10.72 -8.40 21.67
N LYS A 59 11.60 -9.33 22.08
CA LYS A 59 11.12 -10.62 22.60
C LYS A 59 10.24 -10.49 23.84
N CYS A 60 10.54 -9.57 24.76
CA CYS A 60 9.68 -9.29 25.91
C CYS A 60 8.32 -8.76 25.48
N LEU A 61 8.30 -7.82 24.53
CA LEU A 61 7.10 -7.20 23.99
C LEU A 61 6.21 -8.25 23.30
N PHE A 62 6.78 -9.13 22.47
CA PHE A 62 6.06 -10.18 21.77
C PHE A 62 5.62 -11.35 22.66
N ALA A 63 6.20 -11.50 23.86
CA ALA A 63 5.80 -12.50 24.85
C ALA A 63 4.59 -12.08 25.71
N ILE A 64 4.21 -10.79 25.68
CA ILE A 64 3.08 -10.24 26.43
C ILE A 64 2.01 -9.80 25.43
N PRO A 65 0.91 -10.55 25.27
CA PRO A 65 -0.10 -10.28 24.25
C PRO A 65 -0.66 -8.85 24.26
N ASP A 66 -0.93 -8.28 25.43
CA ASP A 66 -1.53 -6.94 25.55
C ASP A 66 -0.55 -5.82 25.18
N GLU A 67 0.72 -5.93 25.59
CA GLU A 67 1.78 -4.98 25.24
C GLU A 67 2.16 -5.09 23.75
N ARG A 68 2.20 -6.31 23.21
CA ARG A 68 2.35 -6.55 21.78
C ARG A 68 1.24 -5.86 20.99
N ASN A 69 -0.01 -6.03 21.42
CA ASN A 69 -1.16 -5.42 20.76
C ASN A 69 -1.07 -3.90 20.82
N ARG A 70 -0.75 -3.32 21.98
CA ARG A 70 -0.58 -1.87 22.15
C ARG A 70 0.51 -1.31 21.24
N PHE A 71 1.69 -1.93 21.23
CA PHE A 71 2.79 -1.51 20.36
C PHE A 71 2.44 -1.59 18.87
N LEU A 72 1.77 -2.67 18.45
CA LEU A 72 1.33 -2.81 17.06
C LEU A 72 0.27 -1.76 16.70
N THR A 73 -0.62 -1.41 17.62
CA THR A 73 -1.60 -0.32 17.44
C THR A 73 -0.94 1.05 17.32
N ASP A 74 0.05 1.34 18.16
CA ASP A 74 0.77 2.61 18.12
C ASP A 74 1.56 2.76 16.82
N GLN A 75 2.25 1.69 16.38
CA GLN A 75 2.92 1.68 15.08
C GLN A 75 1.95 1.80 13.92
N PHE A 76 0.80 1.11 13.97
CA PHE A 76 -0.24 1.20 12.96
C PHE A 76 -0.80 2.62 12.85
N THR A 77 -1.02 3.28 13.97
CA THR A 77 -1.54 4.67 14.01
C THR A 77 -0.53 5.65 13.43
N PHE A 78 0.77 5.47 13.74
CA PHE A 78 1.82 6.30 13.15
C PHE A 78 1.92 6.11 11.63
N LEU A 79 1.95 4.85 11.17
CA LEU A 79 1.98 4.53 9.74
C LEU A 79 0.78 5.11 9.01
N LEU A 80 -0.43 4.98 9.57
CA LEU A 80 -1.63 5.54 8.96
C LEU A 80 -1.54 7.06 8.82
N LYS A 81 -1.15 7.79 9.87
CA LYS A 81 -1.00 9.25 9.80
C LYS A 81 0.01 9.67 8.73
N GLU A 82 1.09 8.91 8.59
CA GLU A 82 2.08 9.17 7.55
C GLU A 82 1.48 8.96 6.14
N LEU A 83 0.71 7.89 5.94
CA LEU A 83 0.05 7.58 4.67
C LEU A 83 -1.08 8.56 4.34
N GLU A 84 -1.85 9.00 5.33
CA GLU A 84 -2.86 10.06 5.19
C GLU A 84 -2.21 11.36 4.71
N ALA A 85 -1.11 11.78 5.34
CA ALA A 85 -0.39 12.98 4.92
C ALA A 85 0.13 12.85 3.47
N LYS A 86 0.76 11.72 3.13
CA LYS A 86 1.26 11.47 1.76
C LYS A 86 0.14 11.43 0.73
N ASN A 87 -0.97 10.74 1.01
CA ASN A 87 -2.11 10.69 0.10
C ASN A 87 -2.84 12.04 0.02
N GLY A 88 -2.89 12.80 1.11
CA GLY A 88 -3.40 14.17 1.13
C GLY A 88 -2.61 15.08 0.19
N MET A 89 -1.27 15.03 0.27
CA MET A 89 -0.40 15.74 -0.68
C MET A 89 -0.60 15.27 -2.12
N ARG A 90 -0.68 13.95 -2.37
CA ARG A 90 -0.95 13.39 -3.70
C ARG A 90 -2.29 13.90 -4.25
N SER A 91 -3.34 13.85 -3.44
CA SER A 91 -4.69 14.27 -3.83
C SER A 91 -4.75 15.78 -4.07
N HIS A 92 -4.06 16.57 -3.24
CA HIS A 92 -3.87 17.99 -3.47
C HIS A 92 -3.15 18.24 -4.80
N LEU A 93 -2.07 17.54 -5.11
CA LEU A 93 -1.39 17.68 -6.41
C LEU A 93 -2.29 17.27 -7.58
N PHE A 94 -3.04 16.18 -7.42
CA PHE A 94 -3.97 15.69 -8.43
C PHE A 94 -5.06 16.71 -8.75
N LEU A 95 -5.65 17.33 -7.73
CA LEU A 95 -6.71 18.32 -7.89
C LEU A 95 -6.18 19.73 -8.22
N ASN A 96 -5.04 20.14 -7.67
CA ASN A 96 -4.57 21.53 -7.77
C ASN A 96 -3.60 21.85 -8.90
N LYS A 97 -2.79 20.88 -9.37
CA LYS A 97 -2.20 21.05 -10.71
C LYS A 97 -3.25 20.94 -11.81
N ALA A 98 -4.47 20.51 -11.48
CA ALA A 98 -5.64 20.66 -12.34
C ALA A 98 -6.33 22.03 -12.24
N SER A 99 -6.20 22.74 -11.12
CA SER A 99 -6.91 23.99 -10.83
C SER A 99 -6.10 25.28 -11.02
N ALA A 100 -4.90 25.23 -11.63
CA ALA A 100 -4.13 26.45 -11.96
C ALA A 100 -4.90 27.45 -12.88
N GLY A 101 -6.05 27.05 -13.45
CA GLY A 101 -6.98 27.93 -14.18
C GLY A 101 -8.40 28.02 -13.57
N GLY A 102 -8.62 27.63 -12.31
CA GLY A 102 -9.93 27.65 -11.66
C GLY A 102 -10.87 26.48 -12.04
N ILE A 103 -12.14 26.54 -11.62
CA ILE A 103 -13.18 25.51 -11.88
C ILE A 103 -13.37 25.29 -13.40
N ILE A 104 -13.27 26.37 -14.19
CA ILE A 104 -13.40 26.36 -15.65
C ILE A 104 -12.31 25.49 -16.31
N ALA A 105 -11.10 25.45 -15.75
CA ALA A 105 -10.01 24.64 -16.28
C ALA A 105 -10.13 23.12 -15.97
N MET A 106 -11.02 22.71 -15.05
CA MET A 106 -11.27 21.30 -14.77
C MET A 106 -12.16 20.65 -15.84
N GLU A 107 -13.14 21.39 -16.37
CA GLU A 107 -14.04 20.91 -17.43
C GLU A 107 -13.36 20.79 -18.80
N GLU A 108 -12.33 21.61 -19.06
CA GLU A 108 -11.58 21.60 -20.33
C GLU A 108 -10.59 20.43 -20.46
N ARG A 109 -10.28 19.71 -19.37
CA ARG A 109 -9.32 18.60 -19.43
C ARG A 109 -9.89 17.38 -20.13
N THR A 110 -9.09 16.82 -21.03
CA THR A 110 -9.38 15.53 -21.68
C THR A 110 -9.15 14.37 -20.71
N ALA A 111 -9.70 13.19 -21.00
CA ALA A 111 -9.40 12.00 -20.19
C ALA A 111 -7.90 11.67 -20.20
N HIS A 112 -7.20 11.97 -21.31
CA HIS A 112 -5.75 11.83 -21.44
C HIS A 112 -4.98 12.72 -20.47
N ASP A 113 -5.37 13.99 -20.34
CA ASP A 113 -4.75 14.92 -19.40
C ASP A 113 -4.90 14.44 -17.96
N TRP A 114 -6.10 13.97 -17.62
CA TRP A 114 -6.37 13.42 -16.30
C TRP A 114 -5.61 12.12 -16.03
N ALA A 115 -5.55 11.20 -16.99
CA ALA A 115 -4.80 9.96 -16.86
C ALA A 115 -3.30 10.24 -16.68
N ASN A 116 -2.70 11.10 -17.51
CA ASN A 116 -1.31 11.51 -17.39
C ASN A 116 -1.03 12.13 -16.01
N HIS A 117 -1.90 13.04 -15.57
CA HIS A 117 -1.75 13.70 -14.28
C HIS A 117 -1.91 12.74 -13.10
N GLN A 118 -2.84 11.79 -13.20
CA GLN A 118 -3.01 10.71 -12.22
C GLN A 118 -1.73 9.88 -12.12
N MET A 119 -1.16 9.44 -13.25
CA MET A 119 0.08 8.66 -13.25
C MET A 119 1.26 9.43 -12.68
N LEU A 120 1.42 10.71 -13.06
CA LEU A 120 2.49 11.57 -12.53
C LEU A 120 2.41 11.72 -11.02
N THR A 121 1.23 12.04 -10.50
CA THR A 121 1.03 12.21 -9.05
C THR A 121 1.19 10.89 -8.30
N THR A 122 0.83 9.75 -8.90
CA THR A 122 1.13 8.43 -8.34
C THR A 122 2.62 8.15 -8.27
N MET A 123 3.40 8.48 -9.31
CA MET A 123 4.86 8.34 -9.25
C MET A 123 5.47 9.22 -8.16
N GLU A 124 5.01 10.46 -8.01
CA GLU A 124 5.45 11.35 -6.91
C GLU A 124 5.09 10.77 -5.55
N TYR A 125 3.89 10.21 -5.38
CA TYR A 125 3.52 9.50 -4.15
C TYR A 125 4.46 8.33 -3.86
N MET A 126 4.75 7.47 -4.84
CA MET A 126 5.66 6.33 -4.66
C MET A 126 7.08 6.77 -4.26
N LYS A 127 7.58 7.89 -4.81
CA LYS A 127 8.90 8.47 -4.44
C LYS A 127 8.98 8.85 -2.97
N THR A 128 7.85 9.14 -2.31
CA THR A 128 7.83 9.52 -0.89
C THR A 128 7.98 8.33 0.07
N PHE A 129 8.03 7.09 -0.43
CA PHE A 129 8.22 5.92 0.41
C PHE A 129 9.65 5.85 0.95
N PRO A 130 9.83 5.63 2.27
CA PRO A 130 11.16 5.52 2.87
C PRO A 130 12.06 4.46 2.22
N LEU A 131 11.46 3.42 1.61
CA LEU A 131 12.19 2.37 0.91
C LEU A 131 12.97 2.90 -0.30
N VAL A 132 12.51 3.97 -0.97
CA VAL A 132 13.14 4.51 -2.19
C VAL A 132 14.56 4.98 -1.91
N HIS A 133 14.80 5.53 -0.71
CA HIS A 133 16.14 5.92 -0.25
C HIS A 133 17.05 4.74 0.11
N GLN A 134 16.52 3.52 0.16
CA GLN A 134 17.25 2.29 0.43
C GLN A 134 17.57 1.50 -0.85
N LEU A 135 16.97 1.88 -1.97
CA LEU A 135 17.21 1.25 -3.26
C LEU A 135 18.38 1.93 -3.99
N SER A 136 19.02 1.18 -4.89
CA SER A 136 19.86 1.79 -5.92
C SER A 136 19.01 2.67 -6.84
N GLU A 137 19.63 3.63 -7.54
CA GLU A 137 18.90 4.49 -8.47
C GLU A 137 18.16 3.67 -9.55
N GLU A 138 18.81 2.65 -10.10
CA GLU A 138 18.20 1.75 -11.09
C GLU A 138 17.03 0.94 -10.49
N ASP A 139 17.19 0.43 -9.27
CA ASP A 139 16.11 -0.29 -8.57
C ASP A 139 14.94 0.62 -8.25
N ALA A 140 15.19 1.87 -7.85
CA ALA A 140 14.15 2.85 -7.56
C ALA A 140 13.34 3.21 -8.82
N ILE A 141 14.02 3.42 -9.95
CA ILE A 141 13.35 3.65 -11.24
C ILE A 141 12.52 2.43 -11.64
N THR A 142 13.10 1.23 -11.53
CA THR A 142 12.42 -0.03 -11.88
C THR A 142 11.22 -0.30 -10.98
N PHE A 143 11.35 -0.03 -9.67
CA PHE A 143 10.30 -0.10 -8.67
C PHE A 143 9.09 0.76 -9.06
N ILE A 144 9.32 2.03 -9.41
CA ILE A 144 8.25 2.96 -9.79
C ILE A 144 7.63 2.54 -11.13
N ARG A 145 8.45 2.33 -12.17
CA ARG A 145 7.99 2.03 -13.53
C ARG A 145 7.14 0.77 -13.61
N LYS A 146 7.40 -0.23 -12.77
CA LYS A 146 6.66 -1.48 -12.77
C LYS A 146 5.23 -1.35 -12.22
N LYS A 147 4.97 -0.40 -11.32
CA LYS A 147 3.72 -0.37 -10.53
C LYS A 147 2.94 0.92 -10.54
N TYR A 148 3.45 2.00 -11.12
CA TYR A 148 2.76 3.29 -11.10
C TYR A 148 1.36 3.23 -11.73
N PHE A 149 1.14 2.41 -12.75
CA PHE A 149 -0.16 2.30 -13.40
C PHE A 149 -1.17 1.50 -12.55
N ASP A 150 -0.77 0.34 -12.01
CA ASP A 150 -1.58 -0.42 -11.04
C ASP A 150 -2.02 0.47 -9.88
N CYS A 151 -1.07 1.22 -9.30
CA CYS A 151 -1.33 2.16 -8.22
C CYS A 151 -2.22 3.32 -8.67
N GLY A 152 -2.02 3.84 -9.88
CA GLY A 152 -2.78 4.94 -10.45
C GLY A 152 -4.25 4.58 -10.61
N ILE A 153 -4.55 3.40 -11.15
CA ILE A 153 -5.92 2.85 -11.24
C ILE A 153 -6.53 2.64 -9.86
N PHE A 154 -5.75 2.09 -8.91
CA PHE A 154 -6.24 1.92 -7.53
C PHE A 154 -6.61 3.26 -6.88
N PHE A 155 -5.79 4.29 -7.03
CA PHE A 155 -6.07 5.63 -6.50
C PHE A 155 -7.27 6.30 -7.19
N MET A 156 -7.50 6.03 -8.47
CA MET A 156 -8.68 6.52 -9.19
C MET A 156 -9.97 5.87 -8.67
N ALA A 157 -9.95 4.56 -8.41
CA ALA A 157 -11.04 3.85 -7.75
C ALA A 157 -11.27 4.37 -6.32
N MET A 158 -10.19 4.57 -5.55
CA MET A 158 -10.26 5.13 -4.21
C MET A 158 -10.90 6.53 -4.20
N TYR A 159 -10.46 7.42 -5.10
CA TYR A 159 -11.04 8.76 -5.23
C TYR A 159 -12.54 8.69 -5.54
N SER A 160 -12.93 7.89 -6.54
CA SER A 160 -14.33 7.78 -6.96
C SER A 160 -15.22 7.24 -5.84
N PHE A 161 -14.75 6.20 -5.12
CA PHE A 161 -15.43 5.59 -3.98
C PHE A 161 -15.62 6.58 -2.81
N ILE A 162 -14.57 7.32 -2.44
CA ILE A 162 -14.64 8.32 -1.36
C ILE A 162 -15.62 9.44 -1.70
N ASN A 163 -15.75 9.79 -2.98
CA ASN A 163 -16.71 10.78 -3.47
C ASN A 163 -18.12 10.19 -3.73
N GLY A 164 -18.38 8.95 -3.32
CA GLY A 164 -19.71 8.33 -3.40
C GLY A 164 -20.12 7.85 -4.80
N ASN A 165 -19.19 7.72 -5.73
CA ASN A 165 -19.46 7.18 -7.07
C ASN A 165 -19.43 5.65 -7.07
N ASP A 166 -20.23 5.04 -7.93
CA ASP A 166 -20.31 3.59 -8.16
C ASP A 166 -19.42 3.11 -9.33
N ILE A 167 -18.89 4.06 -10.11
CA ILE A 167 -17.95 3.84 -11.22
C ILE A 167 -16.74 4.78 -11.11
N MET A 168 -15.62 4.35 -11.69
CA MET A 168 -14.42 5.17 -11.73
C MET A 168 -14.66 6.36 -12.65
N LEU A 169 -14.40 7.56 -12.13
CA LEU A 169 -14.52 8.83 -12.83
C LEU A 169 -13.34 9.72 -12.49
N PHE A 170 -12.94 10.54 -13.44
CA PHE A 170 -12.11 11.70 -13.19
C PHE A 170 -12.94 12.85 -12.57
N PRO A 171 -12.29 13.85 -11.96
CA PRO A 171 -12.98 15.02 -11.43
C PRO A 171 -13.88 15.68 -12.49
N GLY A 172 -15.03 16.20 -12.06
CA GLY A 172 -16.05 16.75 -12.97
C GLY A 172 -16.93 15.70 -13.63
N GLY A 173 -16.87 14.42 -13.22
CA GLY A 173 -17.70 13.35 -13.78
C GLY A 173 -17.21 12.85 -15.15
N LYS A 174 -15.97 13.18 -15.51
CA LYS A 174 -15.36 12.79 -16.78
C LYS A 174 -15.03 11.29 -16.75
N ASP A 175 -15.30 10.60 -17.86
CA ASP A 175 -14.99 9.18 -17.98
C ASP A 175 -13.48 8.92 -17.94
N VAL A 176 -13.09 7.73 -17.47
CA VAL A 176 -11.70 7.29 -17.37
C VAL A 176 -11.12 6.84 -18.72
N PHE A 177 -11.99 6.62 -19.69
CA PHE A 177 -11.62 6.28 -21.06
C PHE A 177 -11.65 7.53 -21.97
N PRO A 178 -10.77 7.58 -22.97
CA PRO A 178 -10.66 8.73 -23.86
C PRO A 178 -11.90 8.94 -24.71
N GLU A 179 -12.21 10.19 -24.99
CA GLU A 179 -13.41 10.62 -25.70
C GLU A 179 -13.46 10.07 -27.13
N GLU A 180 -12.30 9.93 -27.79
CA GLU A 180 -12.19 9.33 -29.12
C GLU A 180 -12.49 7.82 -29.13
N SER A 181 -12.55 7.15 -27.96
CA SER A 181 -12.81 5.72 -27.88
C SER A 181 -14.31 5.36 -27.77
N VAL A 182 -15.21 6.35 -27.84
CA VAL A 182 -16.66 6.17 -27.64
C VAL A 182 -17.25 5.04 -28.51
N GLU A 183 -16.86 4.92 -29.78
CA GLU A 183 -17.38 3.85 -30.65
C GLU A 183 -16.86 2.47 -30.24
N VAL A 184 -15.57 2.36 -29.87
CA VAL A 184 -14.99 1.11 -29.35
C VAL A 184 -15.69 0.68 -28.06
N GLN A 185 -16.03 1.65 -27.20
CA GLN A 185 -16.76 1.43 -25.97
C GLN A 185 -18.19 0.93 -26.22
N LYS A 186 -18.92 1.57 -27.16
CA LYS A 186 -20.28 1.15 -27.54
C LYS A 186 -20.32 -0.26 -28.11
N ASN A 187 -19.26 -0.67 -28.81
CA ASN A 187 -19.15 -2.02 -29.37
C ASN A 187 -18.76 -3.07 -28.33
N ASN A 188 -18.19 -2.66 -27.18
CA ASN A 188 -17.69 -3.56 -26.14
C ASN A 188 -18.16 -3.18 -24.72
N PRO A 189 -19.43 -2.84 -24.50
CA PRO A 189 -19.87 -2.15 -23.28
C PRO A 189 -19.62 -2.96 -22.00
N ALA A 190 -19.71 -4.30 -22.09
CA ALA A 190 -19.44 -5.19 -20.96
C ALA A 190 -17.99 -5.07 -20.46
N LEU A 191 -17.00 -4.97 -21.35
CA LEU A 191 -15.59 -4.85 -20.97
C LEU A 191 -15.33 -3.51 -20.25
N PHE A 192 -15.77 -2.41 -20.85
CA PHE A 192 -15.55 -1.07 -20.33
C PHE A 192 -16.29 -0.84 -19.00
N ASN A 193 -17.56 -1.24 -18.90
CA ASN A 193 -18.31 -1.11 -17.65
C ASN A 193 -17.70 -1.98 -16.53
N LYS A 194 -17.24 -3.19 -16.86
CA LYS A 194 -16.56 -4.06 -15.90
C LYS A 194 -15.22 -3.49 -15.45
N ILE A 195 -14.53 -2.68 -16.24
CA ILE A 195 -13.33 -1.96 -15.80
C ILE A 195 -13.74 -0.83 -14.86
N ARG A 196 -14.71 0.00 -15.25
CA ARG A 196 -15.19 1.15 -14.46
C ARG A 196 -15.66 0.77 -13.07
N SER A 197 -16.39 -0.33 -12.91
CA SER A 197 -17.08 -0.65 -11.66
C SER A 197 -16.32 -1.61 -10.74
N ARG A 198 -15.51 -2.55 -11.28
CA ARG A 198 -15.06 -3.73 -10.50
C ARG A 198 -14.41 -3.42 -9.16
N LEU A 199 -13.45 -2.48 -9.14
CA LEU A 199 -12.76 -2.12 -7.90
C LEU A 199 -13.74 -1.47 -6.92
N ILE A 200 -14.56 -0.53 -7.40
CA ILE A 200 -15.51 0.21 -6.57
C ILE A 200 -16.61 -0.71 -6.02
N SER A 201 -17.18 -1.59 -6.84
CA SER A 201 -18.14 -2.58 -6.36
C SER A 201 -17.55 -3.45 -5.26
N SER A 202 -16.27 -3.82 -5.36
CA SER A 202 -15.56 -4.57 -4.31
C SER A 202 -15.36 -3.74 -3.04
N PHE A 203 -15.06 -2.45 -3.18
CA PHE A 203 -14.93 -1.53 -2.04
C PHE A 203 -16.26 -1.36 -1.29
N ILE A 204 -17.36 -1.20 -2.04
CA ILE A 204 -18.72 -1.08 -1.52
C ILE A 204 -19.15 -2.38 -0.82
N GLU A 205 -19.00 -3.53 -1.48
CA GLU A 205 -19.41 -4.83 -0.94
C GLU A 205 -18.68 -5.14 0.38
N LEU A 206 -17.38 -4.84 0.43
CA LEU A 206 -16.57 -5.05 1.62
C LEU A 206 -16.75 -3.94 2.66
N LYS A 207 -17.41 -2.82 2.36
CA LYS A 207 -17.44 -1.63 3.22
C LYS A 207 -16.02 -1.26 3.67
N ILE A 208 -15.13 -1.12 2.69
CA ILE A 208 -13.74 -0.81 2.97
C ILE A 208 -13.60 0.61 3.52
N THR A 209 -12.74 0.78 4.52
CA THR A 209 -12.45 2.08 5.12
C THR A 209 -11.31 2.77 4.37
N GLU A 210 -11.22 4.09 4.51
CA GLU A 210 -10.11 4.86 3.94
C GLU A 210 -8.75 4.40 4.46
N HIS A 211 -8.64 4.10 5.76
CA HIS A 211 -7.40 3.57 6.36
C HIS A 211 -6.96 2.23 5.74
N GLU A 212 -7.91 1.33 5.47
CA GLU A 212 -7.61 0.06 4.80
C GLU A 212 -7.15 0.30 3.35
N LEU A 213 -7.78 1.24 2.64
CA LEU A 213 -7.36 1.63 1.28
C LEU A 213 -5.95 2.21 1.27
N LEU A 214 -5.59 3.05 2.24
CA LEU A 214 -4.24 3.62 2.35
C LEU A 214 -3.17 2.53 2.47
N ILE A 215 -3.40 1.52 3.31
CA ILE A 215 -2.44 0.42 3.47
C ILE A 215 -2.41 -0.46 2.22
N LEU A 216 -3.57 -0.75 1.63
CA LEU A 216 -3.62 -1.50 0.37
C LEU A 216 -2.86 -0.78 -0.75
N SER A 217 -2.91 0.55 -0.81
CA SER A 217 -2.13 1.33 -1.79
C SER A 217 -0.64 1.00 -1.70
N VAL A 218 -0.10 0.89 -0.48
CA VAL A 218 1.30 0.52 -0.26
C VAL A 218 1.55 -0.91 -0.70
N LEU A 219 0.67 -1.85 -0.34
CA LEU A 219 0.83 -3.26 -0.70
C LEU A 219 0.78 -3.52 -2.21
N ILE A 220 0.02 -2.71 -2.95
CA ILE A 220 -0.07 -2.74 -4.42
C ILE A 220 1.20 -2.14 -5.03
N CYS A 221 1.66 -0.99 -4.53
CA CYS A 221 2.86 -0.32 -5.03
C CYS A 221 4.15 -1.08 -4.69
N SER A 222 4.17 -1.79 -3.57
CA SER A 222 5.36 -2.48 -3.05
C SER A 222 5.43 -3.97 -3.42
N ASP A 223 5.23 -4.29 -4.69
CA ASP A 223 5.48 -5.65 -5.20
C ASP A 223 6.97 -5.83 -5.55
N PRO A 224 7.70 -6.79 -4.95
CA PRO A 224 9.10 -7.02 -5.30
C PRO A 224 9.28 -7.78 -6.62
N TYR A 225 8.24 -8.41 -7.20
CA TYR A 225 8.40 -9.36 -8.32
C TYR A 225 7.82 -8.88 -9.65
N GLY A 226 8.38 -9.34 -10.77
CA GLY A 226 7.93 -9.00 -12.11
C GLY A 226 8.89 -8.08 -12.87
N LYS A 227 8.56 -7.84 -14.15
CA LYS A 227 9.37 -7.09 -15.12
C LYS A 227 8.67 -5.81 -15.55
N THR A 228 9.47 -4.81 -15.90
CA THR A 228 9.05 -3.65 -16.69
C THR A 228 8.90 -4.02 -18.17
N ALA A 229 8.29 -3.15 -18.99
CA ALA A 229 8.11 -3.38 -20.42
C ALA A 229 9.45 -3.57 -21.17
N ASP A 230 10.53 -2.91 -20.74
CA ASP A 230 11.89 -3.08 -21.25
C ASP A 230 12.64 -4.29 -20.65
N GLY A 231 11.93 -5.15 -19.91
CA GLY A 231 12.44 -6.41 -19.39
C GLY A 231 13.30 -6.29 -18.13
N LYS A 232 13.43 -5.09 -17.54
CA LYS A 232 14.20 -4.89 -16.31
C LYS A 232 13.45 -5.37 -15.08
N GLU A 233 14.21 -5.88 -14.12
CA GLU A 233 13.73 -6.34 -12.82
C GLU A 233 14.50 -5.63 -11.70
N ILE A 234 13.85 -5.53 -10.54
CA ILE A 234 14.54 -5.10 -9.32
C ILE A 234 15.60 -6.15 -8.97
N SER A 235 16.79 -5.71 -8.59
CA SER A 235 17.89 -6.53 -8.11
C SER A 235 17.49 -7.38 -6.91
N LEU A 236 18.23 -8.45 -6.62
CA LEU A 236 17.94 -9.31 -5.47
C LEU A 236 17.97 -8.55 -4.14
N ASP A 237 18.89 -7.60 -3.99
CA ASP A 237 19.00 -6.75 -2.81
C ASP A 237 17.82 -5.76 -2.72
N GLY A 238 17.49 -5.11 -3.83
CA GLY A 238 16.32 -4.23 -3.92
C GLY A 238 15.01 -4.95 -3.59
N ARG A 239 14.86 -6.20 -4.04
CA ARG A 239 13.70 -7.05 -3.68
C ARG A 239 13.60 -7.30 -2.19
N ALA A 240 14.72 -7.50 -1.50
CA ALA A 240 14.73 -7.69 -0.05
C ALA A 240 14.25 -6.43 0.68
N HIS A 241 14.64 -5.24 0.21
CA HIS A 241 14.16 -3.97 0.74
C HIS A 241 12.66 -3.76 0.50
N VAL A 242 12.19 -4.00 -0.74
CA VAL A 242 10.77 -3.88 -1.09
C VAL A 242 9.91 -4.86 -0.29
N GLU A 243 10.33 -6.13 -0.18
CA GLU A 243 9.58 -7.14 0.58
C GLU A 243 9.56 -6.81 2.08
N SER A 244 10.67 -6.32 2.65
CA SER A 244 10.67 -5.90 4.06
C SER A 244 9.71 -4.74 4.32
N TYR A 245 9.62 -3.77 3.40
CA TYR A 245 8.68 -2.66 3.51
C TYR A 245 7.24 -3.12 3.34
N ARG A 246 6.98 -4.02 2.39
CA ARG A 246 5.66 -4.62 2.16
C ARG A 246 5.18 -5.43 3.37
N GLU A 247 6.06 -6.24 3.95
CA GLU A 247 5.73 -7.10 5.09
C GLU A 247 5.39 -6.29 6.35
N LEU A 248 6.08 -5.17 6.59
CA LEU A 248 5.71 -4.23 7.66
C LEU A 248 4.24 -3.80 7.54
N HIS A 249 3.83 -3.39 6.35
CA HIS A 249 2.45 -2.96 6.08
C HIS A 249 1.44 -4.11 6.14
N ARG A 250 1.83 -5.34 5.72
CA ARG A 250 0.97 -6.53 5.88
C ARG A 250 0.73 -6.86 7.34
N GLN A 251 1.77 -6.81 8.17
CA GLN A 251 1.66 -7.07 9.61
C GLN A 251 0.80 -6.01 10.29
N ALA A 252 0.97 -4.74 9.92
CA ALA A 252 0.16 -3.64 10.40
C ALA A 252 -1.33 -3.85 10.05
N LEU A 253 -1.64 -4.18 8.78
CA LEU A 253 -3.00 -4.49 8.35
C LEU A 253 -3.60 -5.68 9.09
N TYR A 254 -2.83 -6.77 9.22
CA TYR A 254 -3.26 -7.96 9.95
C TYR A 254 -3.58 -7.62 11.41
N ALA A 255 -2.68 -6.93 12.10
CA ALA A 255 -2.88 -6.54 13.50
C ALA A 255 -4.16 -5.72 13.67
N SER A 256 -4.39 -4.72 12.81
CA SER A 256 -5.61 -3.91 12.82
C SER A 256 -6.88 -4.74 12.62
N CYS A 257 -6.89 -5.65 11.64
CA CYS A 257 -8.02 -6.56 11.40
C CYS A 257 -8.31 -7.44 12.63
N MET A 258 -7.27 -7.90 13.31
CA MET A 258 -7.39 -8.76 14.49
C MET A 258 -7.87 -8.02 15.74
N LEU A 259 -7.65 -6.71 15.83
CA LEU A 259 -8.08 -5.87 16.96
C LEU A 259 -9.52 -5.36 16.80
N SER A 260 -9.90 -4.99 15.57
CA SER A 260 -11.23 -4.44 15.28
C SER A 260 -12.35 -5.49 15.25
N HIS A 261 -12.00 -6.78 15.21
CA HIS A 261 -12.94 -7.87 15.07
C HIS A 261 -12.59 -9.06 15.99
N GLN A 262 -13.58 -9.91 16.27
CA GLN A 262 -13.31 -11.21 16.90
C GLN A 262 -12.29 -12.00 16.06
N LYS A 263 -11.41 -12.79 16.71
CA LYS A 263 -10.24 -13.44 16.08
C LYS A 263 -10.52 -14.15 14.74
N LYS A 264 -11.67 -14.80 14.59
CA LYS A 264 -12.07 -15.50 13.35
C LYS A 264 -12.46 -14.50 12.24
N GLU A 265 -13.27 -13.50 12.58
CA GLU A 265 -13.71 -12.46 11.65
C GLU A 265 -12.55 -11.54 11.23
N GLY A 266 -11.59 -11.25 12.12
CA GLY A 266 -10.39 -10.48 11.77
C GLY A 266 -9.53 -11.16 10.70
N ARG A 267 -9.33 -12.48 10.80
CA ARG A 267 -8.61 -13.24 9.76
C ARG A 267 -9.33 -13.23 8.43
N LYS A 268 -10.66 -13.38 8.45
CA LYS A 268 -11.50 -13.32 7.26
C LYS A 268 -11.38 -11.94 6.60
N ARG A 269 -11.50 -10.86 7.38
CA ARG A 269 -11.33 -9.48 6.92
C ARG A 269 -9.97 -9.27 6.24
N TYR A 270 -8.89 -9.68 6.90
CA TYR A 270 -7.54 -9.57 6.34
C TYR A 270 -7.41 -10.24 4.97
N LEU A 271 -7.93 -11.47 4.82
CA LEU A 271 -7.90 -12.18 3.55
C LEU A 271 -8.76 -11.51 2.46
N GLN A 272 -9.94 -10.99 2.83
CA GLN A 272 -10.78 -10.22 1.91
C GLN A 272 -10.07 -8.97 1.40
N LEU A 273 -9.40 -8.23 2.29
CA LEU A 273 -8.63 -7.03 1.92
C LEU A 273 -7.46 -7.38 1.01
N LEU A 274 -6.71 -8.45 1.29
CA LEU A 274 -5.66 -8.91 0.38
C LEU A 274 -6.21 -9.33 -0.99
N GLY A 275 -7.45 -9.83 -1.03
CA GLY A 275 -8.14 -10.17 -2.27
C GLY A 275 -8.26 -8.99 -3.24
N ILE A 276 -8.36 -7.75 -2.74
CA ILE A 276 -8.40 -6.54 -3.56
C ILE A 276 -7.17 -6.41 -4.47
N ILE A 277 -6.00 -6.87 -4.04
CA ILE A 277 -4.77 -6.83 -4.86
C ILE A 277 -4.97 -7.65 -6.14
N ASN A 278 -5.63 -8.81 -6.06
CA ASN A 278 -5.94 -9.61 -7.24
C ASN A 278 -6.97 -8.92 -8.15
N ILE A 279 -7.92 -8.19 -7.56
CA ILE A 279 -8.92 -7.42 -8.32
C ILE A 279 -8.25 -6.32 -9.14
N VAL A 280 -7.22 -5.65 -8.60
CA VAL A 280 -6.38 -4.73 -9.37
C VAL A 280 -5.72 -5.45 -10.53
N THR A 281 -5.06 -6.59 -10.30
CA THR A 281 -4.44 -7.40 -11.36
C THR A 281 -5.43 -7.78 -12.47
N TYR A 282 -6.64 -8.23 -12.12
CA TYR A 282 -7.66 -8.55 -13.11
C TYR A 282 -8.15 -7.32 -13.87
N THR A 283 -8.23 -6.16 -13.20
CA THR A 283 -8.61 -4.90 -13.84
C THR A 283 -7.55 -4.46 -14.83
N MET A 284 -6.28 -4.59 -14.47
CA MET A 284 -5.13 -4.36 -15.36
C MET A 284 -5.12 -5.29 -16.57
N GLY A 285 -5.44 -6.58 -16.38
CA GLY A 285 -5.55 -7.52 -17.49
C GLY A 285 -6.68 -7.16 -18.48
N ASP A 286 -7.79 -6.60 -17.99
CA ASP A 286 -8.87 -6.14 -18.87
C ASP A 286 -8.54 -4.77 -19.52
N LEU A 287 -7.82 -3.89 -18.82
CA LEU A 287 -7.27 -2.66 -19.40
C LEU A 287 -6.28 -2.96 -20.54
N ALA A 288 -5.42 -3.97 -20.39
CA ALA A 288 -4.53 -4.41 -21.46
C ALA A 288 -5.31 -4.83 -22.73
N LYS A 289 -6.48 -5.46 -22.57
CA LYS A 289 -7.37 -5.78 -23.70
C LYS A 289 -7.93 -4.52 -24.35
N THR A 290 -8.29 -3.51 -23.56
CA THR A 290 -8.74 -2.22 -24.13
C THR A 290 -7.62 -1.53 -24.90
N PHE A 291 -6.38 -1.62 -24.43
CA PHE A 291 -5.22 -1.11 -25.14
C PHE A 291 -5.06 -1.77 -26.52
N THR A 292 -5.19 -3.10 -26.59
CA THR A 292 -5.18 -3.82 -27.88
C THR A 292 -6.31 -3.37 -28.81
N LEU A 293 -7.53 -3.19 -28.29
CA LEU A 293 -8.65 -2.69 -29.09
C LEU A 293 -8.40 -1.27 -29.62
N PHE A 294 -7.84 -0.40 -28.78
CA PHE A 294 -7.48 0.96 -29.16
C PHE A 294 -6.42 1.01 -30.25
N ASP A 295 -5.42 0.14 -30.19
CA ASP A 295 -4.40 0.03 -31.22
C ASP A 295 -4.99 -0.43 -32.57
N MET A 296 -5.86 -1.45 -32.55
CA MET A 296 -6.53 -1.96 -33.75
C MET A 296 -7.42 -0.91 -34.42
N GLU A 297 -8.15 -0.13 -33.62
CA GLU A 297 -9.08 0.91 -34.08
C GLU A 297 -8.40 2.28 -34.26
N LYS A 298 -7.07 2.35 -34.11
CA LYS A 298 -6.25 3.57 -34.25
C LYS A 298 -6.70 4.73 -33.37
N VAL A 299 -7.23 4.41 -32.18
CA VAL A 299 -7.55 5.38 -31.14
C VAL A 299 -6.25 6.02 -30.65
N ARG A 300 -6.24 7.35 -30.48
CA ARG A 300 -5.05 8.05 -29.97
C ARG A 300 -4.78 7.61 -28.52
N MET A 301 -3.51 7.33 -28.24
CA MET A 301 -3.02 6.95 -26.92
C MET A 301 -1.79 7.77 -26.55
N GLU A 302 -1.79 8.28 -25.32
CA GLU A 302 -0.67 9.04 -24.78
C GLU A 302 0.56 8.16 -24.51
N LYS A 303 1.74 8.77 -24.62
CA LYS A 303 3.02 8.07 -24.50
C LYS A 303 3.15 7.33 -23.17
N LEU A 304 2.72 7.94 -22.05
CA LEU A 304 2.86 7.34 -20.73
C LEU A 304 2.04 6.03 -20.60
N VAL A 305 0.87 5.98 -21.24
CA VAL A 305 0.05 4.76 -21.30
C VAL A 305 0.75 3.69 -22.16
N LYS A 306 1.30 4.09 -23.31
CA LYS A 306 2.06 3.18 -24.19
C LYS A 306 3.35 2.67 -23.56
N ASP A 307 4.03 3.47 -22.75
CA ASP A 307 5.28 3.08 -22.10
C ASP A 307 5.04 2.05 -20.97
N PHE A 308 3.78 1.88 -20.53
CA PHE A 308 3.38 0.89 -19.54
C PHE A 308 2.98 -0.46 -20.14
N PHE A 309 2.12 -0.45 -21.16
CA PHE A 309 1.57 -1.65 -21.81
C PHE A 309 2.51 -2.20 -22.89
#